data_AF-A0A923X9A8-F1
#
_entry.id   AF-A0A923X9A8-F1
#
_cell.length_a   1.000
_cell.length_b   1.000
_cell.length_c   1.000
_cell.angle_alpha   90.00
_cell.angle_beta   90.00
_cell.angle_gamma   90.00
#
_symmetry.space_group_name_H-M   'P 1'
#
loop_
_entity.id
_entity.type
_entity.pdbx_description
1 polymer ?
#
loop_
_entity_poly.entity_id
_entity_poly.type
_entity_poly.pdbx_seq_one_letter_code
_entity_poly.pdbx_strand_id
1 'polypeptide(L)'
;MKSKHFKPLTDDELKKAFVLWYRNYNLKNLDQEILPFLKKDLVAFDGDNKPNAGWLEKCRNAQFFSTKTVADKLKVTRAAYTDYEDCERKGTISLNTLAKAAEAMDCELVYAIRPKNHLSFSAGIWKKILPQAILHPWIKACDPKQRARAVFAIATRLMKSAEFKKSQGWSQRANKKSPLLQVGFL
;
A
#
# COMPACT_ATOMS: atom_id res chain seq x y z
N MET A 1 14.35 46.31 16.14
CA MET A 1 14.75 44.90 15.88
C MET A 1 13.97 44.41 14.67
N LYS A 2 14.63 44.07 13.56
CA LYS A 2 13.93 43.54 12.37
C LYS A 2 13.32 42.18 12.74
N SER A 3 11.99 42.11 12.72
CA SER A 3 11.25 40.84 12.70
C SER A 3 11.91 39.95 11.65
N LYS A 4 12.58 38.87 12.06
CA LYS A 4 13.12 37.87 11.14
C LYS A 4 11.89 37.22 10.50
N HIS A 5 11.50 37.71 9.32
CA HIS A 5 10.44 37.07 8.53
C HIS A 5 10.82 35.61 8.36
N PHE A 6 9.97 34.72 8.88
CA PHE A 6 10.12 33.29 8.71
C PHE A 6 10.06 32.97 7.22
N LYS A 7 11.20 32.56 6.64
CA LYS A 7 11.23 32.09 5.25
C LYS A 7 10.62 30.68 5.22
N PRO A 8 9.61 30.41 4.38
CA PRO A 8 9.06 29.08 4.24
C PRO A 8 10.15 28.07 3.82
N LEU A 9 9.91 26.80 4.12
CA LEU A 9 10.75 25.71 3.63
C LEU A 9 10.69 25.67 2.11
N THR A 10 11.85 25.51 1.48
CA THR A 10 11.97 25.34 0.03
C THR A 10 11.71 23.89 -0.37
N ASP A 11 11.34 23.67 -1.62
CA ASP A 11 11.11 22.32 -2.15
C ASP A 11 12.36 21.44 -2.07
N ASP A 12 13.55 22.02 -2.24
CA ASP A 12 14.83 21.31 -2.07
C ASP A 12 15.03 20.82 -0.62
N GLU A 13 14.68 21.63 0.37
CA GLU A 13 14.75 21.23 1.77
C GLU A 13 13.75 20.13 2.10
N LEU A 14 12.54 20.22 1.57
CA LEU A 14 11.51 19.18 1.73
C LEU A 14 11.94 17.87 1.06
N LYS A 15 12.51 17.95 -0.14
CA LYS A 15 13.06 16.79 -0.87
C LYS A 15 14.21 16.15 -0.10
N LYS A 16 15.15 16.96 0.41
CA LYS A 16 16.27 16.46 1.25
C LYS A 16 15.77 15.82 2.54
N ALA A 17 14.79 16.43 3.21
CA ALA A 17 14.18 15.88 4.42
C ALA A 17 13.50 14.53 4.14
N PHE A 18 12.76 14.44 3.03
CA PHE A 18 12.15 13.18 2.60
C PHE A 18 13.20 12.10 2.32
N VAL A 19 14.27 12.41 1.58
CA VAL A 19 15.34 11.44 1.28
C VAL A 19 16.01 10.93 2.56
N LEU A 20 16.31 11.82 3.51
CA LEU A 20 16.88 11.43 4.81
C LEU A 20 15.91 10.53 5.59
N TRP A 21 14.63 10.87 5.60
CA TRP A 21 13.60 10.07 6.26
C TRP A 21 13.41 8.71 5.60
N TYR A 22 13.34 8.67 4.26
CA TYR A 22 13.18 7.46 3.46
C TYR A 22 14.35 6.48 3.65
N ARG A 23 15.58 6.98 3.79
CA ARG A 23 16.75 6.15 4.13
C ARG A 23 16.60 5.44 5.48
N ASN A 24 15.88 6.05 6.42
CA ASN A 24 15.58 5.49 7.74
C ASN A 24 14.25 4.71 7.78
N TYR A 25 13.53 4.67 6.66
CA TYR A 25 12.29 3.92 6.52
C TYR A 25 12.61 2.45 6.18
N ASN A 26 12.31 1.55 7.12
CA ASN A 26 12.72 0.14 7.07
C ASN A 26 12.08 -0.69 5.93
N LEU A 27 11.17 -0.10 5.14
CA LEU A 27 10.44 -0.77 4.06
C LEU A 27 10.76 -0.16 2.68
N LYS A 28 11.96 0.35 2.48
CA LYS A 28 12.40 0.94 1.20
C LYS A 28 12.26 -0.03 0.01
N ASN A 29 12.48 -1.33 0.23
CA ASN A 29 12.38 -2.35 -0.82
C ASN A 29 10.94 -2.52 -1.31
N LEU A 30 9.96 -2.46 -0.39
CA LEU A 30 8.53 -2.53 -0.73
C LEU A 30 8.13 -1.40 -1.68
N ASP A 31 8.66 -0.20 -1.46
CA ASP A 31 8.39 0.95 -2.30
C ASP A 31 8.92 0.77 -3.74
N GLN A 32 9.99 -0.02 -3.93
CA GLN A 32 10.52 -0.37 -5.25
C GLN A 32 9.69 -1.48 -5.90
N GLU A 33 9.35 -2.52 -5.15
CA GLU A 33 8.53 -3.66 -5.62
C GLU A 33 7.16 -3.22 -6.13
N ILE A 34 6.55 -2.21 -5.50
CA ILE A 34 5.24 -1.70 -5.89
C ILE A 34 5.27 -0.74 -7.09
N LEU A 35 6.41 -0.14 -7.46
CA LEU A 35 6.47 0.89 -8.51
C LEU A 35 5.78 0.48 -9.82
N PRO A 36 5.96 -0.74 -10.35
CA PRO A 36 5.27 -1.17 -11.57
C PRO A 36 3.75 -1.11 -11.44
N PHE A 37 3.21 -1.33 -10.23
CA PHE A 37 1.79 -1.38 -9.92
C PHE A 37 1.17 0.00 -9.61
N LEU A 38 1.94 1.08 -9.56
CA LEU A 38 1.41 2.43 -9.28
C LEU A 38 0.85 3.15 -10.52
N LYS A 39 0.98 2.58 -11.72
CA LYS A 39 0.45 3.19 -12.94
C LYS A 39 -1.09 3.29 -12.87
N LYS A 40 -1.65 4.44 -13.25
CA LYS A 40 -3.08 4.75 -13.08
C LYS A 40 -4.01 3.96 -14.00
N ASP A 41 -3.48 3.49 -15.12
CA ASP A 41 -4.14 2.69 -16.15
C ASP A 41 -4.32 1.23 -15.74
N LEU A 42 -3.55 0.73 -14.78
CA LEU A 42 -3.81 -0.58 -14.19
C LEU A 42 -5.16 -0.59 -13.48
N VAL A 43 -6.02 -1.50 -13.91
CA VAL A 43 -7.35 -1.71 -13.35
C VAL A 43 -7.23 -2.63 -12.13
N ALA A 44 -7.73 -2.17 -10.98
CA ALA A 44 -7.80 -2.99 -9.78
C ALA A 44 -8.98 -3.95 -9.89
N PHE A 45 -8.90 -5.08 -9.19
CA PHE A 45 -10.07 -5.93 -9.00
C PHE A 45 -11.12 -5.18 -8.14
N ASP A 46 -12.26 -4.83 -8.73
CA ASP A 46 -13.44 -4.29 -8.05
C ASP A 46 -14.60 -5.27 -8.28
N GLY A 47 -15.06 -5.94 -7.22
CA GLY A 47 -16.07 -7.02 -7.33
C GLY A 47 -17.39 -6.64 -8.03
N ASP A 48 -17.60 -5.35 -8.31
CA ASP A 48 -18.79 -4.79 -8.95
C ASP A 48 -18.64 -4.56 -10.46
N ASN A 49 -17.45 -4.18 -10.98
CA ASN A 49 -17.19 -4.08 -12.43
C ASN A 49 -16.47 -5.34 -12.93
N LYS A 50 -17.17 -6.48 -12.83
CA LYS A 50 -16.63 -7.75 -13.31
C LYS A 50 -16.39 -7.64 -14.82
N PRO A 51 -15.14 -7.79 -15.31
CA PRO A 51 -14.92 -7.90 -16.73
C PRO A 51 -15.69 -9.11 -17.28
N ASN A 52 -16.14 -9.04 -18.53
CA ASN A 52 -16.89 -10.13 -19.18
C ASN A 52 -16.16 -11.49 -19.11
N ALA A 53 -14.83 -11.48 -18.95
CA ALA A 53 -13.98 -12.65 -18.75
C ALA A 53 -12.85 -12.36 -17.73
N GLY A 54 -12.51 -13.38 -16.93
CA GLY A 54 -11.35 -13.39 -16.01
C GLY A 54 -10.02 -13.55 -16.75
N TRP A 55 -8.89 -13.48 -16.04
CA TRP A 55 -7.57 -13.67 -16.67
C TRP A 55 -7.35 -15.09 -17.15
N LEU A 56 -7.85 -16.12 -16.46
CA LEU A 56 -7.70 -17.50 -16.90
C LEU A 56 -8.33 -17.73 -18.27
N GLU A 57 -9.56 -17.26 -18.44
CA GLU A 57 -10.30 -17.37 -19.70
C GLU A 57 -9.60 -16.57 -20.82
N LYS A 58 -9.15 -15.34 -20.52
CA LYS A 58 -8.43 -14.50 -21.49
C LYS A 58 -7.11 -15.12 -21.94
N CYS A 59 -6.28 -15.57 -21.00
CA CYS A 59 -4.99 -16.20 -21.30
C CYS A 59 -5.19 -17.49 -22.10
N ARG A 60 -6.16 -18.31 -21.69
CA ARG A 60 -6.51 -19.54 -22.41
C ARG A 60 -6.90 -19.26 -23.86
N ASN A 61 -7.80 -18.30 -24.09
CA ASN A 61 -8.26 -17.94 -25.43
C ASN A 61 -7.14 -17.29 -26.27
N ALA A 62 -6.29 -16.44 -25.68
CA ALA A 62 -5.17 -15.80 -26.36
C ALA A 62 -4.10 -16.80 -26.84
N GLN A 63 -3.97 -17.92 -26.14
CA GLN A 63 -3.09 -19.03 -26.52
C GLN A 63 -3.80 -20.14 -27.32
N PHE A 64 -5.05 -19.91 -27.74
CA PHE A 64 -5.88 -20.87 -28.49
C PHE A 64 -6.11 -22.22 -27.80
N PHE A 65 -6.00 -22.26 -26.47
CA PHE A 65 -6.28 -23.47 -25.71
C PHE A 65 -7.79 -23.68 -25.51
N SER A 66 -8.23 -24.94 -25.64
CA SER A 66 -9.57 -25.33 -25.20
C SER A 66 -9.59 -25.50 -23.67
N THR A 67 -10.77 -25.41 -23.04
CA THR A 67 -10.96 -25.74 -21.62
C THR A 67 -10.42 -27.12 -21.27
N LYS A 68 -10.64 -28.10 -22.16
CA LYS A 68 -10.14 -29.48 -21.98
C LYS A 68 -8.61 -29.52 -21.99
N THR A 69 -7.97 -28.77 -22.88
CA THR A 69 -6.50 -28.72 -23.00
C THR A 69 -5.85 -28.25 -21.70
N VAL A 70 -6.36 -27.17 -21.09
CA VAL A 70 -5.79 -26.65 -19.84
C VAL A 70 -6.12 -27.59 -18.66
N ALA A 71 -7.32 -28.15 -18.63
CA ALA A 71 -7.70 -29.14 -17.62
C ALA A 71 -6.79 -30.39 -17.66
N ASP A 72 -6.49 -30.90 -18.85
CA ASP A 72 -5.60 -32.05 -19.05
C ASP A 72 -4.16 -31.71 -18.59
N LYS A 73 -3.66 -30.51 -18.91
CA LYS A 73 -2.35 -30.02 -18.40
C LYS A 73 -2.30 -29.91 -16.87
N LEU A 74 -3.41 -29.46 -16.26
CA LEU A 74 -3.57 -29.36 -14.80
C LEU A 74 -3.85 -30.70 -14.11
N LYS A 75 -4.15 -31.76 -14.88
CA LYS A 75 -4.62 -33.06 -14.36
C LYS A 75 -5.91 -32.93 -13.54
N VAL A 76 -6.84 -32.09 -13.98
CA VAL A 76 -8.17 -31.92 -13.39
C VAL A 76 -9.26 -32.21 -14.43
N THR A 77 -10.51 -32.33 -13.98
CA THR A 77 -11.63 -32.49 -14.92
C THR A 77 -11.93 -31.18 -15.66
N ARG A 78 -12.51 -31.27 -16.86
CA ARG A 78 -12.99 -30.10 -17.60
C ARG A 78 -13.94 -29.24 -16.76
N ALA A 79 -14.86 -29.88 -16.03
CA ALA A 79 -15.82 -29.19 -15.15
C ALA A 79 -15.10 -28.40 -14.04
N ALA A 80 -14.09 -28.99 -13.39
CA ALA A 80 -13.32 -28.30 -12.37
C ALA A 80 -12.58 -27.07 -12.91
N TYR A 81 -12.02 -27.15 -14.13
CA TYR A 81 -11.37 -25.98 -14.74
C TYR A 81 -12.39 -24.89 -15.15
N THR A 82 -13.57 -25.27 -15.65
CA THR A 82 -14.67 -24.32 -15.87
C THR A 82 -15.03 -23.60 -14.56
N ASP A 83 -15.13 -24.35 -13.45
CA ASP A 83 -15.41 -23.78 -12.13
C ASP A 83 -14.28 -22.82 -11.68
N TYR A 84 -13.02 -23.05 -12.07
CA TYR A 84 -11.93 -22.12 -11.76
C TYR A 84 -12.11 -20.78 -12.47
N GLU A 85 -12.46 -20.78 -13.77
CA GLU A 85 -12.75 -19.54 -14.52
C GLU A 85 -13.94 -18.78 -13.88
N ASP A 86 -14.97 -19.51 -13.46
CA ASP A 86 -16.13 -18.97 -12.74
C ASP A 86 -15.77 -18.36 -11.38
N CYS A 87 -15.00 -19.08 -10.57
CA CYS A 87 -14.54 -18.63 -9.26
C CYS A 87 -13.61 -17.42 -9.37
N GLU A 88 -12.77 -17.35 -10.40
CA GLU A 88 -11.94 -16.18 -10.67
C GLU A 88 -12.80 -14.93 -10.93
N ARG A 89 -13.79 -15.02 -11.84
CA ARG A 89 -14.71 -13.91 -12.13
C ARG A 89 -15.50 -13.47 -10.89
N LYS A 90 -15.77 -14.39 -9.97
CA LYS A 90 -16.47 -14.12 -8.71
C LYS A 90 -15.54 -13.61 -7.59
N GLY A 91 -14.22 -13.66 -7.77
CA GLY A 91 -13.24 -13.32 -6.74
C GLY A 91 -13.16 -14.34 -5.60
N THR A 92 -13.63 -15.57 -5.82
CA THR A 92 -13.66 -16.64 -4.80
C THR A 92 -12.57 -17.70 -5.02
N ILE A 93 -11.81 -17.61 -6.11
CA ILE A 93 -10.66 -18.48 -6.35
C ILE A 93 -9.53 -18.19 -5.35
N SER A 94 -8.84 -19.23 -4.89
CA SER A 94 -7.62 -19.04 -4.09
C SER A 94 -6.45 -18.60 -4.97
N LEU A 95 -5.54 -17.78 -4.44
CA LEU A 95 -4.31 -17.40 -5.16
C LEU A 95 -3.48 -18.62 -5.59
N ASN A 96 -3.45 -19.68 -4.77
CA ASN A 96 -2.73 -20.91 -5.08
C ASN A 96 -3.35 -21.64 -6.29
N THR A 97 -4.69 -21.70 -6.37
CA THR A 97 -5.38 -22.29 -7.53
C THR A 97 -5.16 -21.46 -8.78
N LEU A 98 -5.27 -20.12 -8.66
CA LEU A 98 -5.04 -19.21 -9.77
C LEU A 98 -3.61 -19.31 -10.31
N ALA A 99 -2.61 -19.37 -9.42
CA ALA A 99 -1.21 -19.56 -9.79
C ALA A 99 -0.96 -20.88 -10.52
N LYS A 100 -1.51 -22.00 -10.01
CA LYS A 100 -1.40 -23.32 -10.67
C LYS A 100 -2.04 -23.31 -12.06
N ALA A 101 -3.20 -22.68 -12.19
CA ALA A 101 -3.90 -22.57 -13.48
C ALA A 101 -3.13 -21.71 -14.49
N ALA A 102 -2.49 -20.62 -14.04
CA ALA A 102 -1.57 -19.84 -14.87
C ALA A 102 -0.36 -20.68 -15.31
N GLU A 103 0.27 -21.41 -14.39
CA GLU A 103 1.46 -22.25 -14.66
C GLU A 103 1.17 -23.31 -15.75
N ALA A 104 -0.02 -23.93 -15.72
CA ALA A 104 -0.41 -24.90 -16.74
C ALA A 104 -0.54 -24.29 -18.15
N MET A 105 -0.63 -22.97 -18.26
CA MET A 105 -0.62 -22.22 -19.51
C MET A 105 0.72 -21.51 -19.76
N ASP A 106 1.80 -21.93 -19.09
CA ASP A 106 3.14 -21.31 -19.18
C ASP A 106 3.08 -19.80 -18.86
N CYS A 107 2.27 -19.45 -17.85
CA CYS A 107 2.06 -18.09 -17.39
C CYS A 107 2.30 -17.99 -15.88
N GLU A 108 2.72 -16.82 -15.41
CA GLU A 108 2.92 -16.56 -13.98
C GLU A 108 1.79 -15.70 -13.41
N LEU A 109 1.33 -16.01 -12.19
CA LEU A 109 0.45 -15.11 -11.45
C LEU A 109 1.27 -14.04 -10.74
N VAL A 110 1.17 -12.80 -11.23
CA VAL A 110 1.76 -11.62 -10.60
C VAL A 110 0.66 -10.77 -9.97
N TYR A 111 0.69 -10.61 -8.64
CA TYR A 111 -0.30 -9.82 -7.89
C TYR A 111 0.37 -8.82 -6.94
N ALA A 112 -0.32 -7.71 -6.66
CA ALA A 112 0.15 -6.71 -5.71
C ALA A 112 -1.02 -5.99 -5.03
N ILE A 113 -0.73 -5.41 -3.86
CA ILE A 113 -1.64 -4.52 -3.14
C ILE A 113 -1.06 -3.11 -3.22
N ARG A 114 -1.86 -2.16 -3.70
CA ARG A 114 -1.44 -0.75 -3.81
C ARG A 114 -2.33 0.23 -3.06
N PRO A 115 -1.80 1.40 -2.65
CA PRO A 115 -2.62 2.50 -2.15
C PRO A 115 -3.59 3.01 -3.23
N LYS A 116 -4.85 3.28 -2.86
CA LYS A 116 -5.88 3.83 -3.76
C LYS A 116 -5.52 5.18 -4.38
N ASN A 117 -4.60 5.92 -3.77
CA ASN A 117 -4.10 7.21 -4.29
C ASN A 117 -2.92 7.06 -5.27
N HIS A 118 -2.49 5.82 -5.52
CA HIS A 118 -1.40 5.46 -6.44
C HIS A 118 -0.05 6.10 -6.09
N LEU A 119 0.13 6.51 -4.83
CA LEU A 119 1.43 6.89 -4.28
C LEU A 119 2.14 5.65 -3.72
N SER A 120 3.46 5.72 -3.62
CA SER A 120 4.20 4.74 -2.83
C SER A 120 3.79 4.81 -1.35
N PHE A 121 4.02 3.74 -0.59
CA PHE A 121 3.67 3.71 0.82
C PHE A 121 4.41 4.80 1.59
N SER A 122 5.70 4.97 1.32
CA SER A 122 6.52 6.00 1.98
C SER A 122 6.03 7.42 1.65
N ALA A 123 5.63 7.70 0.40
CA ALA A 123 5.09 8.98 0.01
C ALA A 123 3.74 9.26 0.69
N GLY A 124 2.87 8.25 0.78
CA GLY A 124 1.60 8.35 1.50
C GLY A 124 1.78 8.62 3.01
N ILE A 125 2.75 7.97 3.64
CA ILE A 125 3.11 8.19 5.04
C ILE A 125 3.70 9.59 5.24
N TRP A 126 4.64 10.00 4.38
CA TRP A 126 5.27 11.31 4.43
C TRP A 126 4.24 12.44 4.29
N LYS A 127 3.28 12.30 3.38
CA LYS A 127 2.17 13.26 3.20
C LYS A 127 1.37 13.48 4.49
N LYS A 128 1.26 12.47 5.36
CA LYS A 128 0.57 12.56 6.65
C LYS A 128 1.45 13.17 7.75
N ILE A 129 2.75 12.87 7.77
CA ILE A 129 3.68 13.33 8.81
C ILE A 129 4.10 14.78 8.57
N LEU A 130 4.42 15.13 7.32
CA LEU A 130 5.05 16.39 6.97
C LEU A 130 4.31 17.63 7.52
N PRO A 131 2.97 17.74 7.41
CA PRO A 131 2.25 18.91 7.91
C PRO A 131 2.45 19.15 9.41
N GLN A 132 2.58 18.09 10.22
CA GLN A 132 2.83 18.24 11.66
C GLN A 132 4.32 18.50 11.96
N ALA A 133 5.23 17.90 11.17
CA ALA A 133 6.65 18.07 11.36
C ALA A 133 7.10 19.53 11.12
N ILE A 134 6.57 20.19 10.09
CA ILE A 134 6.95 21.57 9.73
C ILE A 134 6.43 22.63 10.73
N LEU A 135 5.39 22.31 11.50
CA LEU A 135 4.83 23.20 12.51
C LEU A 135 5.69 23.28 13.79
N HIS A 136 6.62 22.35 13.97
CA HIS A 136 7.44 22.29 15.17
C HIS A 136 8.30 23.56 15.33
N PRO A 137 8.33 24.20 16.52
CA PRO A 137 9.02 25.49 16.73
C PRO A 137 10.49 25.49 16.31
N TRP A 138 11.19 24.36 16.50
CA TRP A 138 12.59 24.19 16.11
C TRP A 138 12.86 24.47 14.63
N ILE A 139 11.90 24.25 13.73
CA ILE A 139 12.06 24.54 12.29
C ILE A 139 12.26 26.03 12.04
N LYS A 140 11.62 26.90 12.84
CA LYS A 140 11.75 28.36 12.72
C LYS A 140 13.04 28.89 13.34
N ALA A 141 13.58 28.18 14.32
CA ALA A 141 14.73 28.62 15.11
C ALA A 141 16.08 28.09 14.62
N CYS A 142 16.10 26.93 13.93
CA CYS A 142 17.35 26.30 13.50
C CYS A 142 18.00 27.00 12.29
N ASP A 143 19.32 26.79 12.13
CA ASP A 143 20.08 27.26 10.97
C ASP A 143 19.41 26.79 9.66
N PRO A 144 19.21 27.66 8.65
CA PRO A 144 18.70 27.28 7.35
C PRO A 144 19.32 26.01 6.75
N LYS A 145 20.64 25.80 6.92
CA LYS A 145 21.37 24.62 6.43
C LYS A 145 20.97 23.32 7.13
N GLN A 146 20.40 23.40 8.34
CA GLN A 146 19.98 22.26 9.15
C GLN A 146 18.47 21.98 9.06
N ARG A 147 17.68 22.86 8.42
CA ARG A 147 16.21 22.72 8.36
C ARG A 147 15.75 21.37 7.83
N ALA A 148 16.36 20.86 6.77
CA ALA A 148 16.02 19.55 6.21
C ALA A 148 16.27 18.40 7.22
N ARG A 149 17.39 18.44 7.95
CA ARG A 149 17.71 17.46 9.01
C ARG A 149 16.75 17.58 10.19
N ALA A 150 16.38 18.80 10.57
CA ALA A 150 15.42 19.05 11.63
C ALA A 150 14.04 18.45 11.29
N VAL A 151 13.52 18.72 10.07
CA VAL A 151 12.25 18.14 9.60
C VAL A 151 12.30 16.62 9.61
N PHE A 152 13.37 16.03 9.08
CA PHE A 152 13.60 14.58 9.15
C PHE A 152 13.53 14.04 10.58
N ALA A 153 14.30 14.63 11.51
CA ALA A 153 14.38 14.15 12.88
C ALA A 153 13.02 14.24 13.61
N ILE A 154 12.29 15.33 13.39
CA ILE A 154 10.94 15.51 13.94
C ILE A 154 9.98 14.49 13.32
N ALA A 155 10.00 14.31 12.00
CA ALA A 155 9.15 13.34 11.30
C ALA A 155 9.39 11.90 11.79
N THR A 156 10.65 11.49 11.99
CA THR A 156 10.99 10.19 12.56
C THR A 156 10.47 10.03 13.99
N ARG A 157 10.51 11.09 14.81
CA ARG A 157 9.97 11.07 16.18
C ARG A 157 8.45 10.99 16.18
N LEU A 158 7.77 11.81 15.37
CA LEU A 158 6.32 11.81 15.23
C LEU A 158 5.80 10.44 14.81
N MET A 159 6.41 9.80 13.82
CA MET A 159 6.01 8.46 13.36
C MET A 159 6.03 7.41 14.48
N LYS A 160 6.91 7.58 15.48
CA LYS A 160 7.04 6.68 16.63
C LYS A 160 6.14 7.08 17.81
N SER A 161 5.57 8.29 17.82
CA SER A 161 4.78 8.76 18.95
C SER A 161 3.39 8.11 18.98
N ALA A 162 2.95 7.68 20.16
CA ALA A 162 1.64 7.03 20.31
C ALA A 162 0.48 7.98 19.96
N GLU A 163 0.61 9.25 20.34
CA GLU A 163 -0.37 10.30 20.04
C GLU A 163 -0.56 10.48 18.53
N PHE A 164 0.54 10.61 17.78
CA PHE A 164 0.46 10.76 16.33
C PHE A 164 -0.12 9.50 15.69
N LYS A 165 0.37 8.31 16.05
CA LYS A 165 -0.15 7.04 15.53
C LYS A 165 -1.65 6.88 15.82
N LYS A 166 -2.14 7.32 16.99
CA LYS A 166 -3.58 7.34 17.31
C LYS A 166 -4.34 8.32 16.42
N SER A 167 -3.85 9.56 16.25
CA SER A 167 -4.48 10.56 15.36
C SER A 167 -4.60 10.10 13.91
N GLN A 168 -3.67 9.25 13.46
CA GLN A 168 -3.65 8.70 12.10
C GLN A 168 -4.38 7.36 11.97
N GLY A 169 -4.89 6.79 13.07
CA GLY A 169 -5.51 5.47 13.11
C GLY A 169 -4.54 4.29 12.91
N TRP A 170 -3.22 4.51 13.05
CA TRP A 170 -2.18 3.49 12.85
C TRP A 170 -1.97 2.58 14.06
N SER A 171 -2.58 2.89 15.20
CA SER A 171 -2.57 2.04 16.37
C SER A 171 -3.86 2.20 17.16
N GLN A 172 -4.59 1.09 17.31
CA GLN A 172 -5.71 0.95 18.23
C GLN A 172 -5.21 0.25 19.50
N ARG A 173 -4.32 0.86 20.28
CA ARG A 173 -4.21 0.41 21.67
C ARG A 173 -5.45 0.93 22.38
N ALA A 174 -6.45 0.08 22.50
CA ALA A 174 -7.52 0.27 23.47
C ALA A 174 -6.85 0.55 24.81
N ASN A 175 -7.22 1.65 25.45
CA ASN A 175 -6.74 1.99 26.77
C ASN A 175 -7.17 0.87 27.73
N LYS A 176 -6.27 -0.06 28.10
CA LYS A 176 -6.53 -1.11 29.11
C LYS A 176 -6.61 -0.54 30.54
N LYS A 177 -7.16 0.67 30.69
CA LYS A 177 -7.50 1.34 31.95
C LYS A 177 -8.74 2.20 31.75
N SER A 178 -9.90 1.55 31.81
CA SER A 178 -11.12 2.11 32.42
C SER A 178 -11.73 0.99 33.27
N PRO A 179 -11.49 0.96 34.59
CA PRO A 179 -12.16 0.04 35.48
C PRO A 179 -13.51 0.64 35.89
N LEU A 180 -14.49 0.68 34.99
CA LEU A 180 -15.89 0.96 35.34
C LEU A 180 -16.80 0.43 34.24
N LEU A 181 -17.06 -0.88 34.28
CA LEU A 181 -18.35 -1.51 33.95
C LEU A 181 -18.35 -2.91 34.58
N GLN A 182 -18.29 -2.95 35.91
CA GLN A 182 -18.97 -3.99 36.70
C GLN A 182 -20.27 -3.35 37.19
N VAL A 183 -21.33 -3.48 36.41
CA VAL A 183 -22.74 -3.51 36.82
C VAL A 183 -23.42 -4.18 35.62
N GLY A 184 -23.68 -5.48 35.62
CA GLY A 184 -24.56 -6.19 36.53
C GLY A 184 -25.90 -6.34 35.81
N PHE A 185 -26.20 -7.53 35.29
CA PHE A 185 -27.57 -8.02 35.17
C PHE A 185 -27.53 -9.55 35.28
N LEU A 186 -28.33 -10.02 36.23
CA LEU A 186 -28.86 -11.37 36.35
C LEU A 186 -29.56 -11.79 35.06
#